data_AF-A0A4S8ME02-F1
#
_entry.id   AF-A0A4S8ME02-F1
#
_cell.length_a   1.000
_cell.length_b   1.000
_cell.length_c   1.000
_cell.angle_alpha   90.00
_cell.angle_beta   90.00
_cell.angle_gamma   90.00
#
_symmetry.space_group_name_H-M   'P 1'
#
loop_
_entity.id
_entity.type
_entity.pdbx_description
1 polymer ?
#
loop_
_entity_poly.entity_id
_entity_poly.type
_entity_poly.pdbx_seq_one_letter_code
_entity_poly.pdbx_strand_id
1 'polypeptide(L)'
;MKLSYLSIIIGLAVQSALAVPKQVKPRRTSSILINPDAQPDLPSPQAARLSAVSPANAGLNLNDIQGDILIGMKKKKELFFFFGIKDAATFKSKLASDIKSLVTTTNQLLSVSTQPITAVNIAFSQTGLNALSVTDSLGESLFAAGQFADRTALGDVTSNWVPEFSGTNVHGVILLASDTDDNIQSELANIKNILGSSITEISRLSGASRPGDQEGHEHFGYMDGISQPAVQGFTQNVLPGQALVSPGEILVGTTGDSGTRPTWAAGGSFLAFRKMQQKVPEFNKYVIDHALSVPGLNQQENTDLFGARVIGRWKSGAPVDLSPLRDDPVLAADPNRNNNFTFDHPDVPGFNLANNQTDCPFSAHIRKTHPRKDLGSEATLHHIMRAGIPYGPEVTDSEHASNKSSTDPSLERGLAFVAYQSSIQNGFHFMQQTWVNNANFIFGKPTPPGVDPIIGRVSSTTPMDTPRIISGTNPLNGAQTFSLDVEFVINHGGEYFFSPPISALSGRLAA
;
A
#
# COMPACT_ATOMS: atom_id res chain seq x y z
N MET A 1 35.23 -16.72 88.77
CA MET A 1 34.99 -17.89 87.89
C MET A 1 34.48 -17.35 86.56
N LYS A 2 34.80 -17.84 85.36
CA LYS A 2 35.84 -18.71 84.77
C LYS A 2 35.36 -18.91 83.30
N LEU A 3 36.17 -18.53 82.29
CA LEU A 3 36.07 -18.93 80.85
C LEU A 3 34.76 -18.52 80.09
N SER A 4 34.68 -18.44 78.75
CA SER A 4 35.56 -18.72 77.57
C SER A 4 35.06 -17.87 76.38
N TYR A 5 35.87 -17.15 75.58
CA TYR A 5 36.81 -17.53 74.48
C TYR A 5 36.19 -17.89 73.09
N LEU A 6 36.65 -17.15 72.04
CA LEU A 6 36.65 -17.42 70.57
C LEU A 6 35.28 -17.47 69.83
N SER A 7 35.07 -17.06 68.56
CA SER A 7 35.90 -16.73 67.36
C SER A 7 35.17 -15.63 66.50
N ILE A 8 35.71 -14.81 65.57
CA ILE A 8 36.63 -14.99 64.41
C ILE A 8 35.94 -15.75 63.23
N ILE A 9 35.79 -15.26 61.97
CA ILE A 9 36.09 -13.97 61.27
C ILE A 9 35.36 -13.93 59.87
N ILE A 10 35.31 -12.78 59.13
CA ILE A 10 34.79 -12.58 57.72
C ILE A 10 33.25 -12.70 57.54
N GLY A 11 32.54 -11.93 56.69
CA GLY A 11 32.88 -10.78 55.83
C GLY A 11 31.80 -10.47 54.75
N LEU A 12 32.16 -9.66 53.75
CA LEU A 12 31.41 -9.18 52.56
C LEU A 12 30.45 -7.99 52.72
N ALA A 13 30.53 -7.11 51.72
CA ALA A 13 29.84 -5.82 51.63
C ALA A 13 28.41 -5.94 51.09
N VAL A 14 27.52 -5.08 51.58
CA VAL A 14 26.22 -4.80 50.96
C VAL A 14 26.27 -3.42 50.30
N GLN A 15 26.77 -3.36 49.06
CA GLN A 15 26.38 -2.31 48.12
C GLN A 15 25.14 -2.81 47.37
N SER A 16 23.97 -2.61 47.97
CA SER A 16 22.70 -2.84 47.28
C SER A 16 22.51 -1.78 46.20
N ALA A 17 22.63 -2.18 44.93
CA ALA A 17 22.41 -1.30 43.80
C ALA A 17 21.01 -0.69 43.82
N LEU A 18 20.92 0.63 43.74
CA LEU A 18 19.68 1.33 43.38
C LEU A 18 19.40 1.07 41.91
N ALA A 19 18.66 -0.01 41.63
CA ALA A 19 18.13 -0.27 40.31
C ALA A 19 17.14 0.86 39.96
N VAL A 20 17.54 1.73 39.01
CA VAL A 20 16.61 2.69 38.40
C VAL A 20 15.42 1.89 37.86
N PRO A 21 14.17 2.19 38.26
CA PRO A 21 13.03 1.46 37.75
C PRO A 21 12.95 1.69 36.24
N LYS A 22 13.00 0.61 35.45
CA LYS A 22 12.66 0.67 34.03
C LYS A 22 11.27 1.32 33.95
N GLN A 23 11.20 2.52 33.36
CA GLN A 23 9.92 3.13 33.04
C GLN A 23 9.12 2.12 32.21
N VAL A 24 8.04 1.61 32.78
CA VAL A 24 7.10 0.76 32.07
C VAL A 24 6.46 1.67 31.03
N LYS A 25 6.88 1.56 29.77
CA LYS A 25 6.25 2.29 28.66
C LYS A 25 4.73 2.05 28.76
N PRO A 26 3.90 3.11 28.80
CA PRO A 26 2.45 2.95 28.94
C PRO A 26 1.94 2.09 27.78
N ARG A 27 1.26 0.99 28.12
CA ARG A 27 0.65 0.11 27.12
C ARG A 27 -0.58 0.78 26.57
N ARG A 28 -0.74 0.77 25.25
CA ARG A 28 -1.97 1.25 24.62
C ARG A 28 -3.16 0.35 24.99
N THR A 29 -4.34 0.97 25.06
CA THR A 29 -5.63 0.29 25.24
C THR A 29 -6.47 0.27 23.96
N SER A 30 -6.15 1.12 22.98
CA SER A 30 -6.73 1.18 21.64
C SER A 30 -5.68 0.97 20.55
N SER A 31 -6.07 0.35 19.44
CA SER A 31 -5.20 0.16 18.28
C SER A 31 -4.77 1.51 17.67
N ILE A 32 -3.56 1.61 17.08
CA ILE A 32 -3.22 2.68 16.11
C ILE A 32 -3.84 2.45 14.73
N LEU A 33 -4.31 1.22 14.51
CA LEU A 33 -4.76 0.74 13.21
C LEU A 33 -6.27 0.87 13.07
N ILE A 34 -6.74 1.35 11.92
CA ILE A 34 -8.17 1.24 11.54
C ILE A 34 -8.54 -0.22 11.31
N ASN A 35 -9.81 -0.58 11.50
CA ASN A 35 -10.32 -1.89 11.11
C ASN A 35 -11.76 -1.78 10.58
N PRO A 36 -11.95 -1.26 9.36
CA PRO A 36 -13.26 -1.27 8.69
C PRO A 36 -13.70 -2.72 8.44
N ASP A 37 -14.97 -3.04 8.69
CA ASP A 37 -15.50 -4.42 8.66
C ASP A 37 -15.24 -5.14 7.32
N ALA A 38 -15.21 -4.41 6.21
CA ALA A 38 -14.93 -4.97 4.88
C ALA A 38 -13.47 -5.43 4.68
N GLN A 39 -12.53 -4.99 5.51
CA GLN A 39 -11.13 -5.40 5.40
C GLN A 39 -10.86 -6.69 6.18
N PRO A 40 -10.00 -7.59 5.66
CA PRO A 40 -9.50 -8.72 6.43
C PRO A 40 -8.89 -8.28 7.78
N ASP A 41 -9.19 -9.06 8.83
CA ASP A 41 -8.50 -8.96 10.12
C ASP A 41 -7.02 -9.36 9.99
N LEU A 42 -6.17 -8.75 10.82
CA LEU A 42 -4.77 -9.16 10.95
C LEU A 42 -4.66 -10.50 11.69
N PRO A 43 -3.67 -11.35 11.37
CA PRO A 43 -3.43 -12.57 12.13
C PRO A 43 -3.08 -12.24 13.58
N SER A 44 -3.62 -13.01 14.53
CA SER A 44 -3.27 -12.81 15.95
C SER A 44 -1.76 -12.98 16.18
N PRO A 45 -1.16 -12.34 17.21
CA PRO A 45 0.28 -12.48 17.49
C PRO A 45 0.73 -13.93 17.64
N GLN A 46 -0.14 -14.81 18.17
CA GLN A 46 0.15 -16.24 18.29
C GLN A 46 0.06 -16.94 16.93
N ALA A 47 -0.98 -16.66 16.14
CA ALA A 47 -1.16 -17.21 14.79
C ALA A 47 0.02 -16.85 13.88
N ALA A 48 0.38 -15.57 13.82
CA ALA A 48 1.49 -15.09 13.00
C ALA A 48 2.83 -15.72 13.42
N ARG A 49 3.10 -15.83 14.73
CA ARG A 49 4.31 -16.51 15.24
C ARG A 49 4.34 -18.00 14.92
N LEU A 50 3.20 -18.70 15.00
CA LEU A 50 3.12 -20.12 14.64
C LEU A 50 3.31 -20.34 13.14
N SER A 51 2.74 -19.47 12.28
CA SER A 51 3.01 -19.48 10.85
C SER A 51 4.49 -19.23 10.55
N ALA A 52 5.08 -18.23 11.20
CA ALA A 52 6.45 -17.78 11.02
C ALA A 52 7.51 -18.85 11.35
N VAL A 53 7.22 -19.82 12.22
CA VAL A 53 8.16 -20.89 12.59
C VAL A 53 7.82 -22.25 11.98
N SER A 54 6.77 -22.35 11.17
CA SER A 54 6.38 -23.60 10.53
C SER A 54 7.35 -23.97 9.39
N PRO A 55 7.90 -25.20 9.35
CA PRO A 55 8.76 -25.65 8.26
C PRO A 55 8.09 -25.61 6.88
N ALA A 56 6.76 -25.71 6.82
CA ALA A 56 5.99 -25.63 5.59
C ALA A 56 5.86 -24.20 5.03
N ASN A 57 6.17 -23.17 5.84
CA ASN A 57 5.86 -21.77 5.55
C ASN A 57 7.11 -20.86 5.45
N ALA A 58 8.28 -21.44 5.18
CA ALA A 58 9.51 -20.71 4.86
C ALA A 58 10.03 -19.66 5.89
N GLY A 59 9.70 -19.81 7.18
CA GLY A 59 10.52 -19.26 8.28
C GLY A 59 10.66 -17.72 8.35
N LEU A 60 9.58 -16.96 8.56
CA LEU A 60 9.63 -15.48 8.57
C LEU A 60 10.02 -14.87 9.92
N ASN A 61 11.08 -14.06 9.96
CA ASN A 61 11.43 -13.29 11.17
C ASN A 61 10.60 -12.00 11.29
N LEU A 62 9.37 -12.10 11.83
CA LEU A 62 8.46 -10.96 12.02
C LEU A 62 8.97 -9.86 12.99
N ASN A 63 10.11 -10.06 13.66
CA ASN A 63 10.79 -9.03 14.45
C ASN A 63 11.85 -8.25 13.64
N ASP A 64 12.15 -8.68 12.42
CA ASP A 64 13.15 -8.07 11.55
C ASP A 64 12.55 -7.49 10.26
N ILE A 65 11.30 -7.86 9.94
CA ILE A 65 10.50 -7.28 8.86
C ILE A 65 9.85 -5.99 9.38
N GLN A 66 9.97 -4.91 8.60
CA GLN A 66 9.33 -3.63 8.89
C GLN A 66 7.81 -3.74 8.75
N GLY A 67 7.10 -3.13 9.72
CA GLY A 67 5.66 -3.35 9.94
C GLY A 67 4.77 -3.14 8.72
N ASP A 68 4.95 -2.04 7.98
CA ASP A 68 4.03 -1.63 6.92
C ASP A 68 3.96 -2.62 5.76
N ILE A 69 5.06 -3.34 5.50
CA ILE A 69 5.22 -4.33 4.41
C ILE A 69 4.13 -5.42 4.47
N LEU A 70 3.79 -5.87 5.69
CA LEU A 70 2.85 -6.99 5.90
C LEU A 70 1.53 -6.56 6.59
N ILE A 71 1.47 -5.35 7.16
CA ILE A 71 0.27 -4.83 7.84
C ILE A 71 -0.60 -3.99 6.90
N GLY A 72 0.01 -3.24 5.97
CA GLY A 72 -0.69 -2.52 4.91
C GLY A 72 -1.52 -1.31 5.38
N MET A 73 -2.59 -1.02 4.62
CA MET A 73 -3.39 0.23 4.63
C MET A 73 -4.05 0.65 5.96
N LYS A 74 -3.91 -0.12 7.04
CA LYS A 74 -4.70 0.05 8.27
C LYS A 74 -4.23 1.23 9.12
N LYS A 75 -4.19 2.45 8.59
CA LYS A 75 -3.62 3.65 9.24
C LYS A 75 -4.68 4.74 9.44
N LYS A 76 -4.71 5.40 10.61
CA LYS A 76 -5.55 6.60 10.83
C LYS A 76 -4.92 7.86 10.27
N LYS A 77 -3.64 8.10 10.57
CA LYS A 77 -2.84 9.18 10.01
C LYS A 77 -1.45 8.67 9.66
N GLU A 78 -0.87 9.23 8.62
CA GLU A 78 0.49 8.91 8.20
C GLU A 78 1.19 10.16 7.65
N LEU A 79 2.49 10.24 7.87
CA LEU A 79 3.37 11.23 7.25
C LEU A 79 4.50 10.52 6.52
N PHE A 80 4.62 10.81 5.24
CA PHE A 80 5.79 10.50 4.44
C PHE A 80 6.77 11.67 4.55
N PHE A 81 7.92 11.45 5.19
CA PHE A 81 9.00 12.42 5.32
C PHE A 81 10.14 12.05 4.37
N PHE A 82 10.26 12.78 3.26
CA PHE A 82 11.28 12.55 2.23
C PHE A 82 12.55 13.33 2.55
N PHE A 83 13.70 12.65 2.52
CA PHE A 83 14.98 13.23 2.93
C PHE A 83 16.12 12.94 1.95
N GLY A 84 17.08 13.86 1.91
CA GLY A 84 18.41 13.68 1.32
C GLY A 84 19.46 13.49 2.42
N ILE A 85 20.54 12.75 2.15
CA ILE A 85 21.63 12.54 3.10
C ILE A 85 22.78 13.51 2.79
N LYS A 86 23.21 14.29 3.79
CA LYS A 86 24.27 15.30 3.69
C LYS A 86 25.59 14.85 4.30
N ASP A 87 25.53 14.15 5.44
CA ASP A 87 26.71 13.55 6.10
C ASP A 87 26.41 12.07 6.36
N ALA A 88 26.99 11.22 5.52
CA ALA A 88 26.84 9.78 5.61
C ALA A 88 27.42 9.20 6.91
N ALA A 89 28.52 9.74 7.44
CA ALA A 89 29.15 9.21 8.64
C ALA A 89 28.29 9.44 9.88
N THR A 90 27.79 10.69 10.05
CA THR A 90 26.85 11.00 11.14
C THR A 90 25.52 10.26 10.95
N PHE A 91 24.99 10.21 9.72
CA PHE A 91 23.74 9.49 9.43
C PHE A 91 23.85 8.00 9.80
N LYS A 92 24.91 7.30 9.38
CA LYS A 92 25.16 5.89 9.70
C LYS A 92 25.22 5.63 11.20
N SER A 93 25.98 6.45 11.92
CA SER A 93 26.09 6.38 13.38
C SER A 93 24.70 6.45 14.02
N LYS A 94 23.92 7.48 13.65
CA LYS A 94 22.56 7.71 14.15
C LYS A 94 21.52 6.69 13.70
N LEU A 95 21.69 6.10 12.52
CA LEU A 95 20.85 5.01 12.03
C LEU A 95 20.97 3.79 12.96
N ALA A 96 22.20 3.42 13.32
CA ALA A 96 22.49 2.27 14.17
C ALA A 96 22.17 2.51 15.65
N SER A 97 22.54 3.68 16.22
CA SER A 97 22.39 3.95 17.65
C SER A 97 20.96 4.29 18.06
N ASP A 98 20.28 5.10 17.25
CA ASP A 98 19.05 5.78 17.65
C ASP A 98 17.86 5.34 16.79
N ILE A 99 17.90 5.58 15.47
CA ILE A 99 16.75 5.41 14.56
C ILE A 99 16.27 3.95 14.51
N LYS A 100 17.17 2.97 14.43
CA LYS A 100 16.80 1.54 14.43
C LYS A 100 15.88 1.17 15.61
N SER A 101 16.04 1.80 16.77
CA SER A 101 15.22 1.51 17.96
C SER A 101 13.78 2.05 17.88
N LEU A 102 13.52 2.97 16.95
CA LEU A 102 12.21 3.53 16.65
C LEU A 102 11.47 2.70 15.57
N VAL A 103 12.23 2.05 14.67
CA VAL A 103 11.65 1.30 13.55
C VAL A 103 10.79 0.14 14.05
N THR A 104 9.53 0.16 13.63
CA THR A 104 8.47 -0.70 14.14
C THR A 104 8.39 -2.00 13.33
N THR A 105 8.47 -3.14 14.02
CA THR A 105 8.42 -4.49 13.43
C THR A 105 6.98 -4.92 13.12
N THR A 106 6.81 -5.87 12.20
CA THR A 106 5.51 -6.52 11.97
C THR A 106 4.93 -7.10 13.26
N ASN A 107 5.71 -7.84 14.05
CA ASN A 107 5.24 -8.45 15.31
C ASN A 107 4.83 -7.43 16.39
N GLN A 108 5.36 -6.20 16.38
CA GLN A 108 4.91 -5.14 17.29
C GLN A 108 3.49 -4.64 16.97
N LEU A 109 3.12 -4.60 15.69
CA LEU A 109 1.83 -4.08 15.23
C LEU A 109 0.65 -5.04 15.46
N LEU A 110 0.92 -6.35 15.56
CA LEU A 110 -0.11 -7.38 15.75
C LEU A 110 -0.80 -7.37 17.13
N SER A 111 -0.24 -6.68 18.14
CA SER A 111 -0.89 -6.52 19.44
C SER A 111 -0.96 -5.05 19.83
N VAL A 112 -2.16 -4.59 20.17
CA VAL A 112 -2.40 -3.27 20.76
C VAL A 112 -1.45 -2.98 21.93
N SER A 113 -1.14 -3.99 22.76
CA SER A 113 -0.24 -3.84 23.91
C SER A 113 1.24 -3.60 23.56
N THR A 114 1.65 -3.83 22.32
CA THR A 114 3.02 -3.63 21.80
C THR A 114 3.12 -2.58 20.71
N GLN A 115 2.00 -2.10 20.18
CA GLN A 115 1.96 -0.98 19.23
C GLN A 115 2.56 0.28 19.89
N PRO A 116 3.41 1.03 19.18
CA PRO A 116 3.97 2.29 19.67
C PRO A 116 2.93 3.42 19.63
N ILE A 117 3.28 4.59 20.17
CA ILE A 117 2.48 5.81 20.03
C ILE A 117 2.47 6.24 18.55
N THR A 118 3.64 6.27 17.92
CA THR A 118 3.84 6.48 16.48
C THR A 118 4.63 5.29 15.95
N ALA A 119 4.09 4.60 14.94
CA ALA A 119 4.81 3.57 14.21
C ALA A 119 5.74 4.25 13.19
N VAL A 120 6.98 3.78 13.10
CA VAL A 120 8.01 4.35 12.22
C VAL A 120 8.58 3.27 11.32
N ASN A 121 8.60 3.49 10.01
CA ASN A 121 9.34 2.67 9.04
C ASN A 121 10.25 3.56 8.18
N ILE A 122 11.29 2.99 7.57
CA ILE A 122 12.29 3.71 6.77
C ILE A 122 12.66 2.93 5.51
N ALA A 123 12.77 3.63 4.39
CA ALA A 123 13.15 3.06 3.10
C ALA A 123 14.15 3.99 2.38
N PHE A 124 15.02 3.41 1.54
CA PHE A 124 16.09 4.12 0.83
C PHE A 124 15.97 3.94 -0.68
N SER A 125 16.16 5.01 -1.45
CA SER A 125 16.29 4.91 -2.92
C SER A 125 17.69 4.39 -3.28
N GLN A 126 17.94 4.06 -4.56
CA GLN A 126 19.28 3.68 -5.01
C GLN A 126 20.31 4.79 -4.72
N THR A 127 19.96 6.07 -4.91
CA THR A 127 20.85 7.19 -4.59
C THR A 127 21.09 7.34 -3.09
N GLY A 128 20.12 7.00 -2.25
CA GLY A 128 20.32 6.89 -0.80
C GLY A 128 21.28 5.78 -0.39
N LEU A 129 21.16 4.59 -0.97
CA LEU A 129 22.10 3.49 -0.76
C LEU A 129 23.52 3.88 -1.22
N ASN A 130 23.64 4.54 -2.37
CA ASN A 130 24.91 5.06 -2.89
C ASN A 130 25.51 6.12 -1.95
N ALA A 131 24.71 7.02 -1.39
CA ALA A 131 25.14 8.00 -0.40
C ALA A 131 25.64 7.35 0.91
N LEU A 132 25.13 6.16 1.24
CA LEU A 132 25.64 5.31 2.33
C LEU A 132 26.81 4.40 1.90
N SER A 133 27.34 4.53 0.69
CA SER A 133 28.37 3.64 0.13
C SER A 133 27.97 2.15 0.15
N VAL A 134 26.68 1.88 0.00
CA VAL A 134 26.11 0.55 -0.22
C VAL A 134 25.90 0.38 -1.72
N THR A 135 26.91 -0.18 -2.38
CA THR A 135 26.97 -0.38 -3.84
C THR A 135 26.60 -1.81 -4.27
N ASP A 136 26.19 -2.65 -3.31
CA ASP A 136 25.65 -3.98 -3.54
C ASP A 136 24.43 -3.90 -4.48
N SER A 137 24.44 -4.66 -5.58
CA SER A 137 23.25 -4.76 -6.43
C SER A 137 22.14 -5.50 -5.70
N LEU A 138 20.96 -4.89 -5.59
CA LEU A 138 19.75 -5.55 -5.08
C LEU A 138 19.05 -6.43 -6.14
N GLY A 139 19.58 -6.52 -7.37
CA GLY A 139 19.01 -7.36 -8.43
C GLY A 139 17.70 -6.80 -9.03
N GLU A 140 17.52 -5.47 -9.04
CA GLU A 140 16.33 -4.80 -9.56
C GLU A 140 16.77 -3.52 -10.31
N SER A 141 16.48 -3.45 -11.62
CA SER A 141 16.96 -2.39 -12.52
C SER A 141 16.10 -1.13 -12.52
N LEU A 142 14.79 -1.24 -12.27
CA LEU A 142 13.87 -0.11 -12.13
C LEU A 142 14.16 0.65 -10.84
N PHE A 143 14.37 -0.07 -9.74
CA PHE A 143 14.87 0.51 -8.48
C PHE A 143 16.21 1.23 -8.69
N ALA A 144 17.15 0.60 -9.39
CA ALA A 144 18.47 1.17 -9.63
C ALA A 144 18.43 2.45 -10.50
N ALA A 145 17.45 2.57 -11.40
CA ALA A 145 17.23 3.74 -12.26
C ALA A 145 16.42 4.87 -11.59
N GLY A 146 15.57 4.53 -10.61
CA GLY A 146 14.62 5.45 -9.98
C GLY A 146 13.34 5.64 -10.81
N GLN A 147 12.22 5.92 -10.14
CA GLN A 147 10.90 5.94 -10.78
C GLN A 147 10.76 7.05 -11.83
N PHE A 148 11.48 8.17 -11.69
CA PHE A 148 11.46 9.23 -12.70
C PHE A 148 11.99 8.74 -14.07
N ALA A 149 12.94 7.81 -14.11
CA ALA A 149 13.39 7.20 -15.36
C ALA A 149 12.30 6.32 -16.00
N ASP A 150 11.48 5.67 -15.17
CA ASP A 150 10.42 4.74 -15.55
C ASP A 150 9.09 5.41 -15.95
N ARG A 151 8.91 6.70 -15.63
CA ARG A 151 7.66 7.48 -15.82
C ARG A 151 6.99 7.29 -17.20
N THR A 152 7.78 7.17 -18.27
CA THR A 152 7.30 6.94 -19.65
C THR A 152 6.57 5.60 -19.78
N ALA A 153 7.12 4.53 -19.20
CA ALA A 153 6.52 3.20 -19.21
C ALA A 153 5.25 3.12 -18.34
N LEU A 154 5.23 3.87 -17.23
CA LEU A 154 4.05 4.05 -16.38
C LEU A 154 2.95 4.87 -17.08
N GLY A 155 3.26 5.55 -18.18
CA GLY A 155 2.33 6.39 -18.96
C GLY A 155 2.26 7.85 -18.49
N ASP A 156 3.12 8.28 -17.57
CA ASP A 156 3.02 9.57 -16.89
C ASP A 156 3.36 10.76 -17.78
N VAL A 157 2.58 11.84 -17.63
CA VAL A 157 2.90 13.16 -18.18
C VAL A 157 3.95 13.84 -17.31
N THR A 158 5.14 14.07 -17.88
CA THR A 158 6.32 14.55 -17.13
C THR A 158 6.10 15.93 -16.49
N SER A 159 5.30 16.82 -17.10
CA SER A 159 5.05 18.17 -16.57
C SER A 159 4.20 18.20 -15.30
N ASN A 160 3.57 17.08 -14.92
CA ASN A 160 2.78 16.98 -13.70
C ASN A 160 3.62 16.53 -12.50
N TRP A 161 4.84 16.02 -12.73
CA TRP A 161 5.72 15.59 -11.66
C TRP A 161 6.18 16.78 -10.83
N VAL A 162 6.05 16.69 -9.50
CA VAL A 162 6.56 17.72 -8.60
C VAL A 162 8.11 17.71 -8.59
N PRO A 163 8.77 18.85 -8.32
CA PRO A 163 10.22 18.98 -8.48
C PRO A 163 11.05 18.00 -7.62
N GLU A 164 10.58 17.62 -6.43
CA GLU A 164 11.27 16.68 -5.55
C GLU A 164 11.44 15.28 -6.16
N PHE A 165 10.45 14.82 -6.93
CA PHE A 165 10.47 13.51 -7.60
C PHE A 165 10.98 13.61 -9.05
N SER A 166 11.29 14.81 -9.54
CA SER A 166 11.80 15.05 -10.90
C SER A 166 13.29 14.74 -11.01
N GLY A 167 13.67 13.49 -10.76
CA GLY A 167 15.04 13.00 -10.74
C GLY A 167 15.23 11.90 -9.71
N THR A 168 16.37 11.89 -9.01
CA THR A 168 16.73 10.92 -7.97
C THR A 168 17.24 11.60 -6.69
N ASN A 169 16.75 12.82 -6.43
CA ASN A 169 17.18 13.70 -5.34
C ASN A 169 16.75 13.21 -3.95
N VAL A 170 15.70 12.41 -3.87
CA VAL A 170 15.24 11.80 -2.62
C VAL A 170 16.12 10.59 -2.33
N HIS A 171 16.82 10.60 -1.19
CA HIS A 171 17.66 9.47 -0.75
C HIS A 171 16.85 8.45 0.07
N GLY A 172 15.77 8.87 0.71
CA GLY A 172 14.91 7.97 1.44
C GLY A 172 13.62 8.62 1.91
N VAL A 173 12.77 7.78 2.49
CA VAL A 173 11.50 8.16 3.11
C VAL A 173 11.43 7.53 4.50
N ILE A 174 10.96 8.32 5.47
CA ILE A 174 10.50 7.82 6.78
C ILE A 174 8.97 7.90 6.78
N LEU A 175 8.32 6.79 7.09
CA LEU A 175 6.88 6.67 7.21
C LEU A 175 6.56 6.75 8.71
N LEU A 176 5.74 7.72 9.13
CA LEU A 176 5.31 7.89 10.52
C LEU A 176 3.78 7.77 10.62
N ALA A 177 3.27 6.72 11.25
CA ALA A 177 1.82 6.49 11.38
C ALA A 177 1.35 6.54 12.85
N SER A 178 0.23 7.22 13.11
CA SER A 178 -0.39 7.33 14.44
C SER A 178 -1.88 7.67 14.33
N ASP A 179 -2.55 7.85 15.47
CA ASP A 179 -3.94 8.32 15.56
C ASP A 179 -4.07 9.84 15.44
N THR A 180 -3.01 10.59 15.75
CA THR A 180 -3.02 12.07 15.82
C THR A 180 -1.81 12.68 15.13
N ASP A 181 -2.00 13.90 14.59
CA ASP A 181 -0.91 14.66 13.98
C ASP A 181 0.13 15.06 15.02
N ASP A 182 -0.29 15.36 16.26
CA ASP A 182 0.61 15.75 17.35
C ASP A 182 1.63 14.65 17.68
N ASN A 183 1.21 13.38 17.66
CA ASN A 183 2.10 12.23 17.84
C ASN A 183 3.09 12.09 16.68
N ILE A 184 2.63 12.31 15.45
CA ILE A 184 3.46 12.31 14.24
C ILE A 184 4.47 13.45 14.26
N GLN A 185 4.06 14.69 14.57
CA GLN A 185 4.97 15.84 14.64
C GLN A 185 5.96 15.72 15.80
N SER A 186 5.55 15.13 16.93
CA SER A 186 6.45 14.86 18.06
C SER A 186 7.53 13.85 17.70
N GLU A 187 7.17 12.74 17.07
CA GLU A 187 8.14 11.72 16.63
C GLU A 187 9.01 12.22 15.47
N LEU A 188 8.44 13.00 14.55
CA LEU A 188 9.22 13.67 13.50
C LEU A 188 10.24 14.65 14.08
N ALA A 189 9.87 15.44 15.10
CA ALA A 189 10.79 16.33 15.78
C ALA A 189 11.91 15.55 16.49
N ASN A 190 11.57 14.42 17.13
CA ASN A 190 12.56 13.48 17.70
C ASN A 190 13.55 12.99 16.64
N ILE A 191 13.05 12.44 15.52
CA ILE A 191 13.87 11.95 14.40
C ILE A 191 14.75 13.05 13.78
N LYS A 192 14.20 14.25 13.58
CA LYS A 192 14.97 15.40 13.08
C LYS A 192 16.02 15.89 14.07
N ASN A 193 15.79 15.79 15.37
CA ASN A 193 16.79 16.09 16.40
C ASN A 193 17.90 15.02 16.45
N ILE A 194 17.55 13.74 16.27
CA ILE A 194 18.49 12.62 16.22
C ILE A 194 19.44 12.74 15.02
N LEU A 195 18.90 12.97 13.82
CA LEU A 195 19.65 13.05 12.57
C LEU A 195 20.31 14.42 12.38
N GLY A 196 19.72 15.50 12.90
CA GLY A 196 20.28 16.84 12.86
C GLY A 196 20.63 17.29 11.44
N SER A 197 21.84 17.83 11.27
CA SER A 197 22.38 18.27 9.98
C SER A 197 22.87 17.15 9.06
N SER A 198 22.79 15.88 9.47
CA SER A 198 23.21 14.75 8.62
C SER A 198 22.24 14.48 7.47
N ILE A 199 21.02 15.04 7.55
CA ILE A 199 20.01 15.01 6.49
C ILE A 199 19.64 16.41 6.01
N THR A 200 18.93 16.45 4.89
CA THR A 200 18.07 17.55 4.50
C THR A 200 16.65 17.03 4.34
N GLU A 201 15.67 17.81 4.80
CA GLU A 201 14.29 17.62 4.39
C GLU A 201 14.16 18.00 2.90
N ILE A 202 13.49 17.16 2.12
CA ILE A 202 13.19 17.41 0.70
C ILE A 202 11.72 17.83 0.58
N SER A 203 10.80 17.00 1.07
CA SER A 203 9.36 17.30 1.10
C SER A 203 8.64 16.45 2.16
N ARG A 204 7.35 16.71 2.33
CA ARG A 204 6.44 15.95 3.20
C ARG A 204 5.09 15.73 2.52
N LEU A 205 4.47 14.59 2.77
CA LEU A 205 3.06 14.36 2.45
C LEU A 205 2.34 13.77 3.66
N SER A 206 1.34 14.49 4.18
CA SER A 206 0.47 14.00 5.26
C SER A 206 -0.78 13.35 4.66
N GLY A 207 -1.03 12.09 5.03
CA GLY A 207 -2.25 11.37 4.75
C GLY A 207 -3.10 11.09 5.99
N ALA A 208 -4.38 10.85 5.79
CA ALA A 208 -5.33 10.46 6.82
C ALA A 208 -6.41 9.53 6.25
N SER A 209 -6.91 8.62 7.07
CA SER A 209 -8.18 7.94 6.80
C SER A 209 -9.30 8.98 6.74
N ARG A 210 -10.19 8.88 5.75
CA ARG A 210 -11.32 9.79 5.59
C ARG A 210 -12.30 9.69 6.79
N PRO A 211 -13.04 10.75 7.12
CA PRO A 211 -13.78 10.84 8.38
C PRO A 211 -15.10 10.06 8.37
N GLY A 212 -15.56 9.66 9.56
CA GLY A 212 -16.91 9.09 9.75
C GLY A 212 -17.09 7.74 9.07
N ASP A 213 -18.18 7.58 8.31
CA ASP A 213 -18.48 6.38 7.54
C ASP A 213 -17.52 6.16 6.35
N GLN A 214 -16.71 7.17 6.02
CA GLN A 214 -15.67 7.10 5.00
C GLN A 214 -14.35 6.49 5.53
N GLU A 215 -14.23 6.10 6.81
CA GLU A 215 -13.00 5.45 7.31
C GLU A 215 -12.74 4.16 6.51
N GLY A 216 -11.54 4.04 5.93
CA GLY A 216 -11.18 2.95 5.00
C GLY A 216 -11.50 3.18 3.52
N HIS A 217 -12.25 4.23 3.18
CA HIS A 217 -12.56 4.59 1.78
C HIS A 217 -11.50 5.55 1.21
N GLU A 218 -11.26 5.46 -0.10
CA GLU A 218 -10.51 6.47 -0.85
C GLU A 218 -11.40 7.68 -1.24
N HIS A 219 -10.86 8.66 -1.95
CA HIS A 219 -11.52 9.96 -2.18
C HIS A 219 -12.68 9.95 -3.20
N PHE A 220 -12.76 8.98 -4.12
CA PHE A 220 -13.98 8.76 -4.93
C PHE A 220 -15.12 8.09 -4.12
N GLY A 221 -14.82 7.61 -2.91
CA GLY A 221 -15.75 7.05 -1.94
C GLY A 221 -15.91 5.54 -2.01
N TYR A 222 -14.92 4.80 -2.48
CA TYR A 222 -14.91 3.33 -2.49
C TYR A 222 -14.05 2.77 -1.36
N MET A 223 -14.56 1.74 -0.69
CA MET A 223 -13.83 1.01 0.36
C MET A 223 -12.58 0.33 -0.22
N ASP A 224 -11.41 0.67 0.31
CA ASP A 224 -10.13 0.10 -0.09
C ASP A 224 -9.56 -0.85 1.00
N GLY A 225 -8.44 -1.51 0.70
CA GLY A 225 -7.77 -2.47 1.58
C GLY A 225 -8.39 -3.86 1.64
N ILE A 226 -9.49 -4.12 0.91
CA ILE A 226 -10.20 -5.40 0.92
C ILE A 226 -9.34 -6.55 0.37
N SER A 227 -8.87 -6.44 -0.88
CA SER A 227 -8.06 -7.50 -1.51
C SER A 227 -6.58 -7.23 -1.34
N GLN A 228 -5.90 -8.17 -0.69
CA GLN A 228 -4.45 -8.25 -0.46
C GLN A 228 -4.04 -9.73 -0.55
N PRO A 229 -2.84 -10.06 -1.06
CA PRO A 229 -2.37 -11.45 -1.08
C PRO A 229 -2.19 -12.00 0.35
N ALA A 230 -2.57 -13.25 0.57
CA ALA A 230 -2.21 -13.99 1.78
C ALA A 230 -0.75 -14.44 1.65
N VAL A 231 0.12 -13.91 2.51
CA VAL A 231 1.55 -14.23 2.48
C VAL A 231 1.83 -15.47 3.33
N GLN A 232 2.33 -16.54 2.70
CA GLN A 232 2.78 -17.75 3.41
C GLN A 232 3.82 -17.38 4.50
N GLY A 233 3.67 -17.95 5.69
CA GLY A 233 4.51 -17.63 6.86
C GLY A 233 4.05 -16.43 7.67
N PHE A 234 3.07 -15.67 7.19
CA PHE A 234 2.43 -14.60 7.94
C PHE A 234 0.93 -14.84 8.14
N THR A 235 0.18 -15.04 7.05
CA THR A 235 -1.25 -15.33 7.07
C THR A 235 -1.49 -16.79 7.50
N GLN A 236 -2.44 -17.03 8.42
CA GLN A 236 -2.90 -18.38 8.77
C GLN A 236 -4.20 -18.73 8.07
N ASN A 237 -5.22 -17.89 8.26
CA ASN A 237 -6.55 -18.10 7.71
C ASN A 237 -6.63 -17.38 6.36
N VAL A 238 -6.29 -18.09 5.28
CA VAL A 238 -6.50 -17.58 3.92
C VAL A 238 -8.00 -17.47 3.69
N LEU A 239 -8.49 -16.27 3.39
CA LEU A 239 -9.91 -16.04 3.19
C LEU A 239 -10.38 -16.59 1.83
N PRO A 240 -11.66 -16.99 1.68
CA PRO A 240 -12.19 -17.45 0.41
C PRO A 240 -11.97 -16.43 -0.73
N GLY A 241 -11.37 -16.88 -1.83
CA GLY A 241 -10.97 -16.05 -2.97
C GLY A 241 -9.71 -15.19 -2.78
N GLN A 242 -9.05 -15.26 -1.62
CA GLN A 242 -7.76 -14.61 -1.39
C GLN A 242 -6.62 -15.44 -2.01
N ALA A 243 -5.77 -14.82 -2.83
CA ALA A 243 -4.61 -15.48 -3.42
C ALA A 243 -3.54 -15.77 -2.36
N LEU A 244 -3.13 -17.03 -2.22
CA LEU A 244 -2.01 -17.45 -1.37
C LEU A 244 -0.70 -17.38 -2.15
N VAL A 245 0.25 -16.57 -1.67
CA VAL A 245 1.55 -16.35 -2.33
C VAL A 245 2.71 -16.81 -1.47
N SER A 246 3.78 -17.25 -2.13
CA SER A 246 5.09 -17.44 -1.51
C SER A 246 5.57 -16.13 -0.87
N PRO A 247 6.31 -16.14 0.26
CA PRO A 247 6.78 -14.90 0.86
C PRO A 247 7.67 -14.08 -0.08
N GLY A 248 8.38 -14.76 -0.97
CA GLY A 248 9.29 -14.20 -1.96
C GLY A 248 8.65 -13.38 -3.07
N GLU A 249 7.32 -13.31 -3.17
CA GLU A 249 6.64 -12.31 -4.03
C GLU A 249 6.67 -10.91 -3.39
N ILE A 250 6.72 -10.83 -2.06
CA ILE A 250 6.68 -9.58 -1.29
C ILE A 250 8.03 -9.27 -0.62
N LEU A 251 8.73 -10.30 -0.12
CA LEU A 251 9.93 -10.21 0.70
C LEU A 251 11.17 -10.69 -0.05
N VAL A 252 12.07 -9.76 -0.31
CA VAL A 252 13.38 -9.97 -0.95
C VAL A 252 14.16 -11.06 -0.21
N GLY A 253 14.81 -11.96 -0.96
CA GLY A 253 15.66 -13.03 -0.44
C GLY A 253 14.95 -14.16 0.31
N THR A 254 13.62 -14.27 0.21
CA THR A 254 12.82 -15.35 0.81
C THR A 254 12.27 -16.33 -0.24
N THR A 255 11.73 -17.47 0.17
CA THR A 255 11.21 -18.50 -0.75
C THR A 255 10.18 -17.94 -1.73
N GLY A 256 10.47 -18.03 -3.03
CA GLY A 256 9.69 -17.44 -4.13
C GLY A 256 10.44 -16.34 -4.88
N ASP A 257 11.37 -15.64 -4.22
CA ASP A 257 12.18 -14.61 -4.85
C ASP A 257 13.24 -15.26 -5.76
N SER A 258 13.15 -14.98 -7.06
CA SER A 258 14.06 -15.48 -8.07
C SER A 258 15.24 -14.53 -8.35
N GLY A 259 15.25 -13.33 -7.76
CA GLY A 259 16.33 -12.37 -7.93
C GLY A 259 17.59 -12.74 -7.15
N THR A 260 18.76 -12.42 -7.70
CA THR A 260 20.03 -12.52 -6.98
C THR A 260 20.15 -11.36 -5.98
N ARG A 261 19.96 -11.64 -4.70
CA ARG A 261 19.96 -10.63 -3.62
C ARG A 261 21.20 -10.74 -2.73
N PRO A 262 21.73 -9.62 -2.19
CA PRO A 262 22.76 -9.69 -1.17
C PRO A 262 22.14 -10.14 0.15
N THR A 263 22.89 -10.90 0.96
CA THR A 263 22.36 -11.57 2.15
C THR A 263 21.79 -10.62 3.21
N TRP A 264 22.27 -9.39 3.28
CA TRP A 264 21.78 -8.37 4.20
C TRP A 264 20.40 -7.80 3.83
N ALA A 265 19.92 -8.02 2.60
CA ALA A 265 18.63 -7.52 2.12
C ALA A 265 17.47 -8.51 2.38
N ALA A 266 17.76 -9.73 2.84
CA ALA A 266 16.75 -10.77 3.05
C ALA A 266 15.70 -10.35 4.10
N GLY A 267 14.41 -10.43 3.75
CA GLY A 267 13.30 -9.96 4.58
C GLY A 267 12.95 -8.47 4.40
N GLY A 268 13.65 -7.74 3.54
CA GLY A 268 13.23 -6.42 3.06
C GLY A 268 12.22 -6.50 1.92
N SER A 269 11.75 -5.36 1.43
CA SER A 269 10.81 -5.26 0.30
C SER A 269 11.04 -3.98 -0.50
N PHE A 270 10.78 -3.98 -1.80
CA PHE A 270 10.74 -2.74 -2.59
C PHE A 270 9.40 -2.05 -2.43
N LEU A 271 9.44 -0.74 -2.19
CA LEU A 271 8.32 0.15 -1.99
C LEU A 271 8.20 1.05 -3.23
N ALA A 272 7.11 0.91 -3.98
CA ALA A 272 6.71 1.85 -5.02
C ALA A 272 5.77 2.90 -4.41
N PHE A 273 6.27 4.12 -4.25
CA PHE A 273 5.47 5.27 -3.78
C PHE A 273 4.96 6.08 -4.98
N ARG A 274 3.72 6.58 -4.90
CA ARG A 274 3.11 7.46 -5.91
C ARG A 274 2.23 8.52 -5.24
N LYS A 275 2.43 9.80 -5.56
CA LYS A 275 1.52 10.90 -5.20
C LYS A 275 0.45 11.02 -6.28
N MET A 276 -0.72 10.44 -6.04
CA MET A 276 -1.82 10.39 -7.02
C MET A 276 -2.92 11.39 -6.64
N GLN A 277 -2.98 12.56 -7.29
CA GLN A 277 -4.10 13.51 -7.12
C GLN A 277 -5.39 12.91 -7.70
N GLN A 278 -6.52 13.11 -7.03
CA GLN A 278 -7.84 12.64 -7.46
C GLN A 278 -8.80 13.80 -7.71
N LYS A 279 -9.30 13.90 -8.95
CA LYS A 279 -10.34 14.85 -9.40
C LYS A 279 -11.74 14.34 -9.02
N VAL A 280 -12.09 14.41 -7.74
CA VAL A 280 -13.35 13.81 -7.22
C VAL A 280 -14.63 14.42 -7.80
N PRO A 281 -14.79 15.76 -7.89
CA PRO A 281 -15.98 16.37 -8.51
C PRO A 281 -16.15 15.95 -9.97
N GLU A 282 -15.06 15.89 -10.74
CA GLU A 282 -15.07 15.49 -12.14
C GLU A 282 -15.44 14.00 -12.31
N PHE A 283 -14.92 13.12 -11.45
CA PHE A 283 -15.32 11.70 -11.44
C PHE A 283 -16.81 11.54 -11.12
N ASN A 284 -17.30 12.21 -10.07
CA ASN A 284 -18.70 12.17 -9.69
C ASN A 284 -19.61 12.67 -10.83
N LYS A 285 -19.23 13.78 -11.48
CA LYS A 285 -19.95 14.28 -12.66
C LYS A 285 -19.94 13.27 -13.81
N TYR A 286 -18.79 12.67 -14.12
CA TYR A 286 -18.70 11.69 -15.20
C TYR A 286 -19.60 10.47 -14.95
N VAL A 287 -19.67 9.99 -13.71
CA VAL A 287 -20.55 8.88 -13.30
C VAL A 287 -22.04 9.26 -13.40
N ILE A 288 -22.40 10.49 -13.05
CA ILE A 288 -23.78 11.02 -13.21
C ILE A 288 -24.16 11.16 -14.69
N ASP A 289 -23.29 11.75 -15.51
CA ASP A 289 -23.53 11.99 -16.94
C ASP A 289 -23.65 10.67 -17.74
N HIS A 290 -23.01 9.59 -17.28
CA HIS A 290 -23.00 8.27 -17.92
C HIS A 290 -23.84 7.21 -17.18
N ALA A 291 -24.77 7.63 -16.33
CA ALA A 291 -25.68 6.72 -15.63
C ALA A 291 -26.35 5.73 -16.59
N LEU A 292 -26.45 4.47 -16.15
CA LEU A 292 -27.01 3.39 -16.97
C LEU A 292 -28.54 3.49 -17.11
N SER A 293 -29.14 2.56 -17.82
CA SER A 293 -30.61 2.48 -17.98
C SER A 293 -31.08 1.04 -17.90
N VAL A 294 -30.70 0.36 -16.82
CA VAL A 294 -31.11 -1.03 -16.54
C VAL A 294 -32.56 -1.04 -16.03
N PRO A 295 -33.48 -1.79 -16.66
CA PRO A 295 -34.86 -1.90 -16.20
C PRO A 295 -34.96 -2.41 -14.76
N GLY A 296 -35.83 -1.79 -13.96
CA GLY A 296 -36.04 -2.16 -12.55
C GLY A 296 -35.05 -1.52 -11.56
N LEU A 297 -34.13 -0.68 -12.02
CA LEU A 297 -33.33 0.23 -11.20
C LEU A 297 -33.84 1.67 -11.37
N ASN A 298 -33.78 2.47 -10.29
CA ASN A 298 -34.04 3.90 -10.34
C ASN A 298 -32.82 4.69 -10.88
N GLN A 299 -32.94 6.02 -11.02
CA GLN A 299 -31.87 6.86 -11.57
C GLN A 299 -30.58 6.78 -10.73
N GLN A 300 -30.68 6.88 -9.40
CA GLN A 300 -29.53 6.83 -8.50
C GLN A 300 -28.87 5.44 -8.52
N GLU A 301 -29.67 4.38 -8.48
CA GLU A 301 -29.15 3.00 -8.62
C GLU A 301 -28.38 2.81 -9.95
N ASN A 302 -28.85 3.39 -11.05
CA ASN A 302 -28.16 3.33 -12.35
C ASN A 302 -26.88 4.19 -12.42
N THR A 303 -26.86 5.33 -11.72
CA THR A 303 -25.67 6.17 -11.54
C THR A 303 -24.61 5.41 -10.74
N ASP A 304 -24.98 4.89 -9.56
CA ASP A 304 -24.07 4.17 -8.68
C ASP A 304 -23.57 2.86 -9.32
N LEU A 305 -24.42 2.17 -10.09
CA LEU A 305 -24.03 0.98 -10.86
C LEU A 305 -22.94 1.30 -11.90
N PHE A 306 -23.01 2.45 -12.58
CA PHE A 306 -21.97 2.82 -13.55
C PHE A 306 -20.61 2.97 -12.85
N GLY A 307 -20.57 3.71 -11.74
CA GLY A 307 -19.36 3.86 -10.92
C GLY A 307 -18.86 2.53 -10.36
N ALA A 308 -19.75 1.71 -9.82
CA ALA A 308 -19.43 0.39 -9.28
C ALA A 308 -18.83 -0.55 -10.34
N ARG A 309 -19.30 -0.48 -11.58
CA ARG A 309 -18.79 -1.29 -12.71
C ARG A 309 -17.48 -0.76 -13.28
N VAL A 310 -17.22 0.54 -13.18
CA VAL A 310 -15.92 1.16 -13.49
C VAL A 310 -14.83 0.69 -12.50
N ILE A 311 -15.14 0.58 -11.21
CA ILE A 311 -14.23 0.04 -10.19
C ILE A 311 -14.18 -1.50 -10.20
N GLY A 312 -15.33 -2.13 -10.41
CA GLY A 312 -15.60 -3.55 -10.16
C GLY A 312 -16.02 -3.85 -8.70
N ARG A 313 -16.23 -2.81 -7.89
CA ARG A 313 -16.85 -2.88 -6.56
C ARG A 313 -17.78 -1.69 -6.36
N TRP A 314 -18.87 -1.89 -5.63
CA TRP A 314 -19.69 -0.82 -5.08
C TRP A 314 -18.90 -0.01 -4.04
N LYS A 315 -19.39 1.18 -3.70
CA LYS A 315 -18.75 2.07 -2.71
C LYS A 315 -18.55 1.39 -1.36
N SER A 316 -19.52 0.59 -0.92
CA SER A 316 -19.45 -0.26 0.27
C SER A 316 -18.25 -1.23 0.31
N GLY A 317 -17.75 -1.64 -0.87
CA GLY A 317 -16.81 -2.74 -1.03
C GLY A 317 -17.40 -4.02 -1.66
N ALA A 318 -18.72 -4.15 -1.82
CA ALA A 318 -19.32 -5.33 -2.46
C ALA A 318 -18.81 -5.51 -3.90
N PRO A 319 -18.30 -6.69 -4.31
CA PRO A 319 -17.83 -6.89 -5.68
C PRO A 319 -19.02 -7.01 -6.64
N VAL A 320 -18.96 -6.32 -7.78
CA VAL A 320 -20.02 -6.41 -8.80
C VAL A 320 -20.13 -7.83 -9.39
N ASP A 321 -19.04 -8.60 -9.35
CA ASP A 321 -19.02 -10.01 -9.76
C ASP A 321 -19.94 -10.92 -8.91
N LEU A 322 -20.33 -10.50 -7.71
CA LEU A 322 -21.28 -11.22 -6.85
C LEU A 322 -22.62 -10.48 -6.65
N SER A 323 -22.62 -9.15 -6.77
CA SER A 323 -23.83 -8.32 -6.71
C SER A 323 -23.87 -7.37 -7.92
N PRO A 324 -24.26 -7.85 -9.11
CA PRO A 324 -23.98 -7.18 -10.39
C PRO A 324 -24.90 -6.01 -10.74
N LEU A 325 -26.00 -5.81 -10.01
CA LEU A 325 -27.03 -4.80 -10.32
C LEU A 325 -27.39 -3.86 -9.15
N ARG A 326 -27.07 -4.23 -7.91
CA ARG A 326 -27.31 -3.42 -6.70
C ARG A 326 -26.18 -3.60 -5.70
N ASP A 327 -25.97 -2.62 -4.84
CA ASP A 327 -25.06 -2.77 -3.71
C ASP A 327 -25.62 -3.80 -2.70
N ASP A 328 -24.71 -4.49 -2.02
CA ASP A 328 -25.00 -5.35 -0.86
C ASP A 328 -23.99 -5.03 0.26
N PRO A 329 -24.30 -4.07 1.14
CA PRO A 329 -23.44 -3.74 2.27
C PRO A 329 -23.20 -4.91 3.26
N VAL A 330 -24.09 -5.91 3.30
CA VAL A 330 -23.96 -7.09 4.18
C VAL A 330 -23.01 -8.12 3.57
N LEU A 331 -22.92 -8.20 2.24
CA LEU A 331 -21.81 -8.86 1.54
C LEU A 331 -20.51 -8.07 1.72
N ALA A 332 -20.55 -6.75 1.55
CA ALA A 332 -19.37 -5.90 1.61
C ALA A 332 -18.62 -5.98 2.95
N ALA A 333 -19.37 -5.94 4.06
CA ALA A 333 -18.84 -6.00 5.43
C ALA A 333 -18.43 -7.41 5.90
N ASP A 334 -18.37 -8.41 5.01
CA ASP A 334 -17.95 -9.78 5.36
C ASP A 334 -16.69 -10.21 4.57
N PRO A 335 -15.51 -10.17 5.20
CA PRO A 335 -14.25 -10.60 4.57
C PRO A 335 -14.22 -12.06 4.09
N ASN A 336 -15.14 -12.92 4.56
CA ASN A 336 -15.24 -14.31 4.09
C ASN A 336 -16.01 -14.43 2.77
N ARG A 337 -16.73 -13.38 2.34
CA ARG A 337 -17.55 -13.37 1.12
C ARG A 337 -17.16 -12.27 0.15
N ASN A 338 -16.77 -11.08 0.61
CA ASN A 338 -16.51 -9.92 -0.24
C ASN A 338 -15.32 -10.06 -1.21
N ASN A 339 -14.50 -11.11 -1.08
CA ASN A 339 -13.42 -11.44 -2.02
C ASN A 339 -13.60 -12.80 -2.71
N ASN A 340 -14.66 -13.55 -2.38
CA ASN A 340 -14.86 -14.94 -2.79
C ASN A 340 -15.47 -15.08 -4.20
N PHE A 341 -14.72 -14.68 -5.21
CA PHE A 341 -15.16 -14.71 -6.61
C PHE A 341 -13.97 -14.89 -7.56
N THR A 342 -14.21 -15.20 -8.83
CA THR A 342 -13.13 -15.45 -9.81
C THR A 342 -13.34 -14.81 -11.18
N PHE A 343 -14.45 -14.09 -11.37
CA PHE A 343 -15.03 -13.66 -12.65
C PHE A 343 -15.50 -14.77 -13.60
N ASP A 344 -15.42 -16.03 -13.17
CA ASP A 344 -15.93 -17.21 -13.87
C ASP A 344 -17.10 -17.81 -13.10
N HIS A 345 -18.22 -17.99 -13.81
CA HIS A 345 -19.51 -18.42 -13.25
C HIS A 345 -20.04 -19.65 -13.98
N PRO A 346 -19.34 -20.81 -13.92
CA PRO A 346 -19.70 -22.01 -14.69
C PRO A 346 -21.08 -22.59 -14.31
N ASP A 347 -21.58 -22.27 -13.12
CA ASP A 347 -22.91 -22.69 -12.65
C ASP A 347 -24.06 -21.87 -13.28
N VAL A 348 -23.76 -20.77 -13.98
CA VAL A 348 -24.75 -19.94 -14.69
C VAL A 348 -24.91 -20.44 -16.13
N PRO A 349 -26.11 -20.94 -16.53
CA PRO A 349 -26.31 -21.50 -17.86
C PRO A 349 -26.00 -20.50 -18.98
N GLY A 350 -25.08 -20.88 -19.88
CA GLY A 350 -24.66 -20.05 -21.01
C GLY A 350 -23.59 -19.00 -20.66
N PHE A 351 -23.07 -18.97 -19.43
CA PHE A 351 -21.92 -18.15 -19.09
C PHE A 351 -20.67 -18.59 -19.87
N ASN A 352 -19.84 -17.63 -20.27
CA ASN A 352 -18.56 -17.87 -20.90
C ASN A 352 -17.59 -16.72 -20.57
N LEU A 353 -16.55 -17.02 -19.80
CA LEU A 353 -15.51 -16.09 -19.37
C LEU A 353 -14.86 -15.31 -20.53
N ALA A 354 -14.82 -15.87 -21.74
CA ALA A 354 -14.20 -15.22 -22.90
C ALA A 354 -15.01 -14.04 -23.47
N ASN A 355 -16.31 -13.92 -23.18
CA ASN A 355 -17.17 -12.88 -23.75
C ASN A 355 -18.22 -12.28 -22.80
N ASN A 356 -18.52 -12.92 -21.66
CA ASN A 356 -19.49 -12.41 -20.71
C ASN A 356 -18.87 -11.26 -19.88
N GLN A 357 -19.55 -10.11 -19.92
CA GLN A 357 -19.25 -8.92 -19.11
C GLN A 357 -20.47 -8.47 -18.29
N THR A 358 -21.53 -9.28 -18.22
CA THR A 358 -22.77 -8.94 -17.51
C THR A 358 -22.50 -8.68 -16.04
N ASP A 359 -21.70 -9.53 -15.38
CA ASP A 359 -21.44 -9.40 -13.94
C ASP A 359 -20.35 -8.35 -13.66
N CYS A 360 -19.20 -8.42 -14.34
CA CYS A 360 -18.09 -7.49 -14.19
C CYS A 360 -17.42 -7.15 -15.55
N PRO A 361 -17.21 -5.87 -15.92
CA PRO A 361 -16.49 -5.50 -17.15
C PRO A 361 -15.03 -5.95 -17.14
N PHE A 362 -14.48 -6.38 -18.28
CA PHE A 362 -13.05 -6.70 -18.42
C PHE A 362 -12.14 -5.47 -18.22
N SER A 363 -12.71 -4.26 -18.33
CA SER A 363 -12.05 -2.98 -18.10
C SER A 363 -12.02 -2.54 -16.63
N ALA A 364 -12.81 -3.16 -15.76
CA ALA A 364 -12.98 -2.72 -14.37
C ALA A 364 -11.65 -2.74 -13.59
N HIS A 365 -11.42 -1.72 -12.75
CA HIS A 365 -10.14 -1.51 -12.06
C HIS A 365 -9.63 -2.76 -11.31
N ILE A 366 -10.45 -3.41 -10.49
CA ILE A 366 -10.03 -4.62 -9.76
C ILE A 366 -9.74 -5.83 -10.68
N ARG A 367 -10.35 -5.87 -11.86
CA ARG A 367 -10.23 -6.97 -12.83
C ARG A 367 -9.02 -6.78 -13.76
N LYS A 368 -8.65 -5.52 -14.01
CA LYS A 368 -7.36 -5.13 -14.61
C LYS A 368 -6.18 -5.41 -13.68
N THR A 369 -6.30 -5.07 -12.41
CA THR A 369 -5.21 -5.20 -11.41
C THR A 369 -5.11 -6.59 -10.78
N HIS A 370 -6.19 -7.36 -10.74
CA HIS A 370 -6.20 -8.75 -10.27
C HIS A 370 -7.13 -9.62 -11.14
N PRO A 371 -6.64 -10.16 -12.29
CA PRO A 371 -7.49 -10.80 -13.30
C PRO A 371 -8.07 -12.18 -12.94
N ARG A 372 -7.57 -12.84 -11.90
CA ARG A 372 -8.05 -14.16 -11.42
C ARG A 372 -8.13 -15.18 -12.57
N LYS A 373 -9.33 -15.73 -12.83
CA LYS A 373 -9.56 -16.80 -13.81
C LYS A 373 -9.32 -16.35 -15.26
N ASP A 374 -9.30 -15.05 -15.55
CA ASP A 374 -9.03 -14.55 -16.90
C ASP A 374 -7.65 -14.95 -17.47
N LEU A 375 -6.71 -15.35 -16.59
CA LEU A 375 -5.40 -15.90 -16.96
C LEU A 375 -5.35 -17.45 -16.86
N GLY A 376 -6.51 -18.10 -16.69
CA GLY A 376 -6.69 -19.55 -16.54
C GLY A 376 -6.34 -20.07 -15.14
N SER A 377 -5.15 -19.73 -14.66
CA SER A 377 -4.66 -19.97 -13.30
C SER A 377 -4.32 -18.65 -12.59
N GLU A 378 -4.35 -18.65 -11.26
CA GLU A 378 -3.97 -17.49 -10.45
C GLU A 378 -2.53 -17.05 -10.77
N ALA A 379 -2.35 -15.77 -11.09
CA ALA A 379 -1.09 -15.23 -11.59
C ALA A 379 -0.20 -14.74 -10.43
N THR A 380 0.28 -15.69 -9.63
CA THR A 380 0.89 -15.43 -8.31
C THR A 380 2.10 -14.50 -8.32
N LEU A 381 2.77 -14.32 -9.46
CA LEU A 381 3.95 -13.47 -9.63
C LEU A 381 3.64 -11.96 -9.69
N HIS A 382 2.36 -11.57 -9.75
CA HIS A 382 1.95 -10.18 -10.03
C HIS A 382 1.14 -9.54 -8.89
N HIS A 383 1.21 -10.12 -7.68
CA HIS A 383 0.59 -9.52 -6.50
C HIS A 383 1.50 -8.47 -5.86
N ILE A 384 0.86 -7.50 -5.23
CA ILE A 384 1.49 -6.44 -4.44
C ILE A 384 0.77 -6.36 -3.09
N MET A 385 1.51 -6.09 -2.01
CA MET A 385 0.94 -5.68 -0.73
C MET A 385 0.75 -4.17 -0.76
N ARG A 386 -0.50 -3.69 -0.74
CA ARG A 386 -0.80 -2.25 -0.83
C ARG A 386 -0.93 -1.64 0.57
N ALA A 387 -0.33 -0.47 0.77
CA ALA A 387 -0.27 0.22 2.07
C ALA A 387 -0.56 1.73 1.99
N GLY A 388 -1.19 2.16 0.88
CA GLY A 388 -1.51 3.57 0.65
C GLY A 388 -2.58 4.15 1.59
N ILE A 389 -2.67 5.47 1.61
CA ILE A 389 -3.57 6.25 2.47
C ILE A 389 -4.06 7.51 1.72
N PRO A 390 -5.32 7.96 1.89
CA PRO A 390 -5.77 9.22 1.32
C PRO A 390 -4.98 10.42 1.87
N TYR A 391 -4.84 11.49 1.08
CA TYR A 391 -4.26 12.77 1.49
C TYR A 391 -5.14 13.95 1.06
N GLY A 392 -4.90 15.11 1.65
CA GLY A 392 -5.65 16.33 1.38
C GLY A 392 -7.03 16.38 2.05
N PRO A 393 -7.73 17.53 1.95
CA PRO A 393 -9.04 17.70 2.56
C PRO A 393 -10.14 16.99 1.77
N GLU A 394 -11.31 16.82 2.40
CA GLU A 394 -12.53 16.41 1.71
C GLU A 394 -12.94 17.43 0.63
N VAL A 395 -13.87 17.03 -0.26
CA VAL A 395 -14.43 17.94 -1.29
C VAL A 395 -15.25 19.05 -0.63
N THR A 396 -15.00 20.30 -1.02
CA THR A 396 -15.77 21.45 -0.52
C THR A 396 -17.10 21.61 -1.26
N ASP A 397 -18.09 22.27 -0.64
CA ASP A 397 -19.39 22.57 -1.26
C ASP A 397 -19.25 23.31 -2.60
N SER A 398 -18.25 24.18 -2.73
CA SER A 398 -17.95 24.94 -3.95
C SER A 398 -17.45 24.04 -5.09
N GLU A 399 -16.54 23.10 -4.78
CA GLU A 399 -16.04 22.12 -5.75
C GLU A 399 -17.14 21.14 -6.16
N HIS A 400 -17.98 20.71 -5.22
CA HIS A 400 -19.15 19.88 -5.51
C HIS A 400 -20.16 20.59 -6.42
N ALA A 401 -20.56 21.83 -6.08
CA ALA A 401 -21.53 22.59 -6.86
C ALA A 401 -21.01 22.96 -8.27
N SER A 402 -19.71 23.20 -8.41
CA SER A 402 -19.09 23.51 -9.72
C SER A 402 -18.72 22.28 -10.55
N ASN A 403 -18.80 21.07 -9.97
CA ASN A 403 -18.33 19.82 -10.57
C ASN A 403 -16.86 19.89 -11.05
N LYS A 404 -16.03 20.67 -10.34
CA LYS A 404 -14.59 20.82 -10.62
C LYS A 404 -13.78 20.86 -9.34
N SER A 405 -12.63 20.23 -9.39
CA SER A 405 -11.59 20.34 -8.36
C SER A 405 -11.02 21.76 -8.34
N SER A 406 -10.69 22.25 -7.14
CA SER A 406 -9.99 23.53 -7.02
C SER A 406 -8.58 23.46 -7.62
N THR A 407 -8.10 24.59 -8.15
CA THR A 407 -6.70 24.77 -8.53
C THR A 407 -5.83 25.29 -7.38
N ASP A 408 -6.41 25.49 -6.18
CA ASP A 408 -5.67 25.82 -4.96
C ASP A 408 -4.91 24.57 -4.46
N PRO A 409 -3.56 24.59 -4.37
CA PRO A 409 -2.78 23.44 -3.90
C PRO A 409 -3.13 22.99 -2.48
N SER A 410 -3.71 23.85 -1.64
CA SER A 410 -4.15 23.48 -0.28
C SER A 410 -5.44 22.63 -0.26
N LEU A 411 -6.17 22.61 -1.38
CA LEU A 411 -7.34 21.74 -1.62
C LEU A 411 -7.00 20.54 -2.51
N GLU A 412 -5.72 20.35 -2.86
CA GLU A 412 -5.29 19.13 -3.55
C GLU A 412 -5.49 17.90 -2.65
N ARG A 413 -6.13 16.89 -3.21
CA ARG A 413 -6.48 15.63 -2.53
C ARG A 413 -6.20 14.43 -3.41
N GLY A 414 -6.06 13.27 -2.81
CA GLY A 414 -5.95 12.01 -3.54
C GLY A 414 -5.34 10.89 -2.72
N LEU A 415 -4.58 10.00 -3.35
CA LEU A 415 -3.99 8.82 -2.72
C LEU A 415 -2.47 8.95 -2.64
N ALA A 416 -1.93 8.83 -1.43
CA ALA A 416 -0.52 8.57 -1.20
C ALA A 416 -0.34 7.05 -1.34
N PHE A 417 -0.19 6.58 -2.59
CA PHE A 417 -0.18 5.17 -2.91
C PHE A 417 1.16 4.54 -2.56
N VAL A 418 1.10 3.37 -1.93
CA VAL A 418 2.25 2.55 -1.54
C VAL A 418 1.97 1.11 -1.95
N ALA A 419 2.92 0.50 -2.67
CA ALA A 419 2.92 -0.93 -2.98
C ALA A 419 4.25 -1.57 -2.61
N TYR A 420 4.18 -2.72 -1.93
CA TYR A 420 5.30 -3.56 -1.54
C TYR A 420 5.37 -4.84 -2.39
N GLN A 421 6.58 -5.18 -2.86
CA GLN A 421 6.88 -6.35 -3.68
C GLN A 421 8.39 -6.68 -3.62
N SER A 422 8.78 -7.92 -3.92
CA SER A 422 10.19 -8.30 -4.07
C SER A 422 10.78 -7.91 -5.44
N SER A 423 9.93 -7.64 -6.44
CA SER A 423 10.32 -7.26 -7.79
C SER A 423 9.35 -6.20 -8.31
N ILE A 424 9.81 -4.96 -8.46
CA ILE A 424 8.97 -3.86 -8.99
C ILE A 424 8.56 -4.20 -10.42
N GLN A 425 9.50 -4.78 -11.19
CA GLN A 425 9.28 -5.26 -12.56
C GLN A 425 8.16 -6.30 -12.68
N ASN A 426 7.87 -7.10 -11.64
CA ASN A 426 6.77 -8.07 -11.65
C ASN A 426 5.49 -7.56 -10.98
N GLY A 427 5.61 -6.67 -9.99
CA GLY A 427 4.50 -6.08 -9.23
C GLY A 427 3.98 -4.79 -9.87
N PHE A 428 4.17 -3.66 -9.18
CA PHE A 428 3.62 -2.35 -9.57
C PHE A 428 3.86 -1.97 -11.04
N HIS A 429 5.09 -2.09 -11.55
CA HIS A 429 5.42 -1.67 -12.91
C HIS A 429 4.68 -2.53 -13.95
N PHE A 430 4.70 -3.85 -13.76
CA PHE A 430 3.99 -4.78 -14.65
C PHE A 430 2.49 -4.49 -14.69
N MET A 431 1.89 -4.33 -13.51
CA MET A 431 0.46 -4.05 -13.36
C MET A 431 0.08 -2.75 -14.08
N GLN A 432 0.82 -1.66 -13.85
CA GLN A 432 0.59 -0.37 -14.51
C GLN A 432 0.77 -0.46 -16.03
N GLN A 433 1.91 -0.97 -16.50
CA GLN A 433 2.27 -0.96 -17.93
C GLN A 433 1.50 -2.01 -18.74
N THR A 434 1.52 -3.28 -18.30
CA THR A 434 1.11 -4.43 -19.12
C THR A 434 -0.39 -4.71 -19.03
N TRP A 435 -1.04 -4.35 -17.93
CA TRP A 435 -2.48 -4.60 -17.71
C TRP A 435 -3.32 -3.32 -17.73
N VAL A 436 -3.00 -2.36 -16.86
CA VAL A 436 -3.76 -1.14 -16.61
C VAL A 436 -3.75 -0.19 -17.83
N ASN A 437 -2.56 0.12 -18.37
CA ASN A 437 -2.40 0.97 -19.56
C ASN A 437 -2.75 0.26 -20.89
N ASN A 438 -2.84 -1.08 -20.89
CA ASN A 438 -2.97 -1.86 -22.11
C ASN A 438 -4.44 -2.02 -22.54
N ALA A 439 -4.84 -1.33 -23.62
CA ALA A 439 -6.21 -1.37 -24.14
C ALA A 439 -6.69 -2.74 -24.65
N ASN A 440 -5.76 -3.66 -24.96
CA ASN A 440 -6.04 -5.01 -25.42
C ASN A 440 -6.00 -6.06 -24.30
N PHE A 441 -5.67 -5.65 -23.08
CA PHE A 441 -5.76 -6.49 -21.89
C PHE A 441 -7.13 -6.31 -21.22
N ILE A 442 -7.82 -7.34 -20.73
CA ILE A 442 -7.55 -8.78 -20.80
C ILE A 442 -7.58 -9.29 -22.24
N PHE A 443 -6.66 -10.20 -22.58
CA PHE A 443 -6.48 -10.73 -23.93
C PHE A 443 -7.61 -11.67 -24.39
N GLY A 444 -7.75 -11.83 -25.71
CA GLY A 444 -8.63 -12.85 -26.32
C GLY A 444 -10.14 -12.55 -26.25
N LYS A 445 -10.54 -11.36 -25.81
CA LYS A 445 -11.94 -10.93 -25.70
C LYS A 445 -12.47 -10.42 -27.06
N PRO A 446 -13.77 -10.59 -27.38
CA PRO A 446 -14.34 -10.25 -28.69
C PRO A 446 -14.40 -8.75 -28.97
N THR A 447 -14.47 -7.94 -27.91
CA THR A 447 -14.31 -6.48 -27.96
C THR A 447 -13.10 -6.13 -27.09
N PRO A 448 -12.15 -5.30 -27.55
CA PRO A 448 -11.06 -4.82 -26.70
C PRO A 448 -11.64 -4.19 -25.42
N PRO A 449 -11.19 -4.61 -24.23
CA PRO A 449 -11.70 -4.06 -22.98
C PRO A 449 -11.49 -2.55 -22.87
N GLY A 450 -10.41 -2.04 -23.46
CA GLY A 450 -9.96 -0.67 -23.24
C GLY A 450 -8.97 -0.58 -22.10
N VAL A 451 -8.57 0.63 -21.75
CA VAL A 451 -7.67 0.87 -20.60
C VAL A 451 -8.41 0.64 -19.28
N ASP A 452 -7.67 0.59 -18.17
CA ASP A 452 -8.25 0.83 -16.85
C ASP A 452 -8.85 2.25 -16.77
N PRO A 453 -10.10 2.42 -16.33
CA PRO A 453 -10.77 3.71 -16.36
C PRO A 453 -10.24 4.74 -15.36
N ILE A 454 -9.69 4.27 -14.23
CA ILE A 454 -9.26 5.11 -13.09
C ILE A 454 -7.81 5.57 -13.26
N ILE A 455 -6.89 4.63 -13.51
CA ILE A 455 -5.43 4.88 -13.56
C ILE A 455 -4.78 4.51 -14.90
N GLY A 456 -5.53 3.97 -15.87
CA GLY A 456 -4.99 3.55 -17.17
C GLY A 456 -4.79 4.70 -18.15
N ARG A 457 -3.59 4.80 -18.73
CA ARG A 457 -3.23 5.77 -19.77
C ARG A 457 -2.83 5.08 -21.07
N VAL A 458 -3.06 5.73 -22.21
CA VAL A 458 -2.70 5.20 -23.54
C VAL A 458 -1.23 5.44 -23.92
N SER A 459 -0.63 6.55 -23.48
CA SER A 459 0.78 6.89 -23.66
C SER A 459 1.20 8.02 -22.71
N SER A 460 2.49 8.13 -22.42
CA SER A 460 3.09 9.31 -21.79
C SER A 460 3.27 10.51 -22.75
N THR A 461 3.16 10.27 -24.06
CA THR A 461 3.32 11.30 -25.11
C THR A 461 2.00 11.92 -25.56
N THR A 462 0.86 11.30 -25.23
CA THR A 462 -0.46 11.89 -25.46
C THR A 462 -0.77 12.93 -24.39
N PRO A 463 -1.37 14.08 -24.75
CA PRO A 463 -1.81 15.08 -23.77
C PRO A 463 -2.68 14.50 -22.64
N MET A 464 -2.71 15.21 -21.51
CA MET A 464 -3.73 15.00 -20.48
C MET A 464 -5.13 14.99 -21.09
N ASP A 465 -6.02 14.20 -20.50
CA ASP A 465 -7.44 14.15 -20.89
C ASP A 465 -7.67 13.72 -22.37
N THR A 466 -6.67 13.12 -23.04
CA THR A 466 -6.83 12.48 -24.36
C THR A 466 -7.88 11.37 -24.28
N PRO A 467 -8.90 11.33 -25.15
CA PRO A 467 -9.98 10.33 -25.06
C PRO A 467 -9.49 8.88 -25.03
N ARG A 468 -9.84 8.15 -23.96
CA ARG A 468 -9.56 6.73 -23.77
C ARG A 468 -10.86 5.95 -23.88
N ILE A 469 -10.88 4.83 -24.61
CA ILE A 469 -12.09 4.00 -24.75
C ILE A 469 -12.09 2.89 -23.69
N ILE A 470 -13.25 2.62 -23.11
CA ILE A 470 -13.57 1.40 -22.35
C ILE A 470 -14.80 0.71 -22.95
N SER A 471 -14.91 -0.61 -22.77
CA SER A 471 -16.09 -1.40 -23.12
C SER A 471 -16.60 -2.22 -21.93
N GLY A 472 -17.79 -2.82 -22.06
CA GLY A 472 -18.36 -3.76 -21.08
C GLY A 472 -19.12 -3.13 -19.91
N THR A 473 -19.05 -1.81 -19.72
CA THR A 473 -19.65 -1.12 -18.57
C THR A 473 -21.18 -1.20 -18.54
N ASN A 474 -21.86 -1.35 -19.68
CA ASN A 474 -23.31 -1.63 -19.71
C ASN A 474 -23.56 -3.16 -19.62
N PRO A 475 -24.19 -3.68 -18.55
CA PRO A 475 -24.46 -5.12 -18.42
C PRO A 475 -25.45 -5.66 -19.46
N LEU A 476 -26.26 -4.80 -20.09
CA LEU A 476 -27.21 -5.17 -21.14
C LEU A 476 -26.61 -5.16 -22.54
N ASN A 477 -25.42 -4.58 -22.72
CA ASN A 477 -24.70 -4.52 -23.97
C ASN A 477 -23.20 -4.46 -23.73
N GLY A 478 -22.57 -5.64 -23.56
CA GLY A 478 -21.13 -5.76 -23.31
C GLY A 478 -20.24 -5.22 -24.44
N ALA A 479 -20.79 -4.97 -25.64
CA ALA A 479 -20.07 -4.34 -26.75
C ALA A 479 -20.19 -2.81 -26.77
N GLN A 480 -21.04 -2.20 -25.91
CA GLN A 480 -21.11 -0.75 -25.78
C GLN A 480 -19.79 -0.19 -25.26
N THR A 481 -19.33 0.87 -25.91
CA THR A 481 -18.15 1.64 -25.51
C THR A 481 -18.54 2.96 -24.84
N PHE A 482 -17.66 3.43 -23.97
CA PHE A 482 -17.70 4.76 -23.36
C PHE A 482 -16.36 5.46 -23.59
N SER A 483 -16.39 6.79 -23.72
CA SER A 483 -15.20 7.62 -23.91
C SER A 483 -14.86 8.34 -22.61
N LEU A 484 -13.70 8.02 -22.05
CA LEU A 484 -13.09 8.74 -20.92
C LEU A 484 -12.28 9.90 -21.49
N ASP A 485 -12.91 11.06 -21.58
CA ASP A 485 -12.33 12.35 -22.00
C ASP A 485 -11.79 13.18 -20.82
N VAL A 486 -11.73 12.58 -19.62
CA VAL A 486 -11.11 13.14 -18.42
C VAL A 486 -10.26 12.06 -17.75
N GLU A 487 -9.11 12.47 -17.23
CA GLU A 487 -8.25 11.68 -16.35
C GLU A 487 -8.51 12.09 -14.90
N PHE A 488 -9.18 11.20 -14.15
CA PHE A 488 -9.57 11.43 -12.77
C PHE A 488 -8.41 11.30 -11.79
N VAL A 489 -7.38 10.54 -12.14
CA VAL A 489 -6.14 10.43 -11.38
C VAL A 489 -5.01 11.11 -12.14
N ILE A 490 -4.37 12.09 -11.50
CA ILE A 490 -3.15 12.73 -11.99
C ILE A 490 -1.99 12.26 -11.12
N ASN A 491 -1.00 11.61 -11.73
CA ASN A 491 0.23 11.29 -11.01
C ASN A 491 1.16 12.52 -10.93
N HIS A 492 1.48 12.92 -9.71
CA HIS A 492 2.42 14.00 -9.37
C HIS A 492 3.85 13.50 -9.16
N GLY A 493 4.12 12.24 -9.49
CA GLY A 493 5.42 11.61 -9.30
C GLY A 493 5.49 10.71 -8.07
N GLY A 494 6.69 10.20 -7.83
CA GLY A 494 7.00 9.29 -6.74
C GLY A 494 8.41 8.74 -6.88
N GLU A 495 8.73 7.69 -6.13
CA GLU A 495 10.05 7.06 -6.17
C GLU A 495 9.96 5.58 -5.80
N TYR A 496 10.95 4.81 -6.25
CA TYR A 496 11.20 3.44 -5.88
C TYR A 496 12.21 3.37 -4.73
N PHE A 497 11.79 2.84 -3.59
CA PHE A 497 12.63 2.64 -2.41
C PHE A 497 12.81 1.15 -2.11
N PHE A 498 13.84 0.83 -1.33
CA PHE A 498 14.00 -0.45 -0.66
C PHE A 498 13.79 -0.24 0.84
N SER A 499 12.82 -0.93 1.42
CA SER A 499 12.60 -1.05 2.86
C SER A 499 13.42 -2.23 3.38
N PRO A 500 14.60 -2.01 4.00
CA PRO A 500 15.48 -3.09 4.43
C PRO A 500 14.91 -3.85 5.65
N PRO A 501 15.43 -5.06 5.94
CA PRO A 501 15.24 -5.67 7.25
C PRO A 501 15.89 -4.80 8.34
N ILE A 502 15.32 -4.82 9.54
CA ILE A 502 15.66 -3.91 10.65
C ILE A 502 17.09 -4.17 11.15
N SER A 503 17.58 -5.40 11.05
CA SER A 503 18.95 -5.82 11.33
C SER A 503 19.98 -5.10 10.44
N ALA A 504 19.67 -4.84 9.17
CA ALA A 504 20.56 -4.14 8.25
C ALA A 504 20.78 -2.66 8.62
N LEU A 505 19.85 -2.03 9.35
CA LEU A 505 19.95 -0.63 9.81
C LEU A 505 21.10 -0.39 10.79
N SER A 506 21.49 -1.41 11.58
CA SER A 506 22.74 -1.41 12.38
C SER A 506 23.79 -2.35 11.81
N GLY A 507 23.57 -2.85 10.59
CA GLY A 507 24.45 -3.77 9.86
C GLY A 507 24.99 -3.06 8.62
N ARG A 508 24.74 -3.63 7.44
CA ARG A 508 25.30 -3.14 6.17
C ARG A 508 25.09 -1.64 5.91
N LEU A 509 23.95 -1.08 6.31
CA LEU A 509 23.59 0.32 6.04
C LEU A 509 24.31 1.32 6.96
N ALA A 510 24.84 0.87 8.10
CA ALA A 510 25.58 1.68 9.07
C ALA A 510 27.08 1.35 9.16
N ALA A 511 27.53 0.31 8.45
CA ALA A 511 28.94 -0.10 8.36
C ALA A 511 29.79 0.83 7.49
#